data_AF-A0A843KNH9-F1
#
_entry.id   AF-A0A843KNH9-F1
#
_cell.length_a   1.000
_cell.length_b   1.000
_cell.length_c   1.000
_cell.angle_alpha   90.00
_cell.angle_beta   90.00
_cell.angle_gamma   90.00
#
_symmetry.space_group_name_H-M   'P 1'
#
loop_
_entity.id
_entity.type
_entity.pdbx_description
1 polymer ?
#
loop_
_entity_poly.entity_id
_entity_poly.type
_entity_poly.pdbx_seq_one_letter_code
_entity_poly.pdbx_strand_id
1 'polypeptide(L)'
;MVQPLDIGEYRNAYEPGKVKCASTEEMRPLEEIIGQERALRALAFGLEIREPGFNVYTAGAQGTGRMTAVRSFLDELAKAKPRAGDWVYVHNFANQYEPNAIALPAGRGPEFRDDMKRFIEDA
;
A
#
# COMPACT_ATOMS: atom_id res chain seq x y z
N MET A 1 39.83 7.52 36.59
CA MET A 1 40.35 6.15 36.77
C MET A 1 39.43 5.25 35.97
N VAL A 2 39.92 4.59 34.92
CA VAL A 2 39.08 3.69 34.10
C VAL A 2 39.04 2.34 34.80
N GLN A 3 37.85 1.88 35.19
CA GLN A 3 37.67 0.53 35.72
C GLN A 3 37.61 -0.45 34.54
N PRO A 4 38.49 -1.47 34.49
CA PRO A 4 38.38 -2.51 33.48
C PRO A 4 37.10 -3.33 33.72
N LEU A 5 36.29 -3.48 32.67
CA LEU A 5 35.12 -4.36 32.67
C LEU A 5 35.57 -5.80 32.39
N ASP A 6 34.83 -6.77 32.96
CA ASP A 6 35.04 -8.17 32.63
C ASP A 6 34.66 -8.48 31.17
N ILE A 7 35.27 -9.50 30.57
CA ILE A 7 34.99 -9.90 29.17
C ILE A 7 33.50 -10.21 28.97
N GLY A 8 32.83 -10.77 29.98
CA GLY A 8 31.39 -11.02 29.94
C GLY A 8 30.55 -9.74 29.86
N GLU A 9 31.02 -8.64 30.43
CA GLU A 9 30.35 -7.33 30.43
C GLU A 9 30.61 -6.55 29.14
N TYR A 10 31.64 -6.94 28.37
CA TYR A 10 31.96 -6.37 27.06
C TYR A 10 31.00 -6.80 25.95
N ARG A 11 30.33 -7.94 26.11
CA ARG A 11 29.49 -8.54 25.06
C ARG A 11 28.04 -8.65 25.51
N ASN A 12 27.15 -8.00 24.76
CA ASN A 12 25.74 -8.34 24.83
C ASN A 12 25.51 -9.70 24.14
N ALA A 13 25.55 -10.78 24.92
CA ALA A 13 25.38 -12.14 24.42
C ALA A 13 23.89 -12.51 24.40
N TYR A 14 23.39 -12.82 23.20
CA TYR A 14 22.05 -13.39 23.06
C TYR A 14 22.08 -14.88 23.42
N GLU A 15 21.11 -15.35 24.21
CA GLU A 15 20.97 -16.77 24.58
C GLU A 15 20.42 -17.58 23.40
N PRO A 16 21.21 -18.50 22.79
CA PRO A 16 20.78 -19.21 21.58
C PRO A 16 19.51 -20.05 21.77
N GLY A 17 19.30 -20.61 22.97
CA GLY A 17 18.11 -21.41 23.30
C GLY A 17 16.78 -20.64 23.24
N LYS A 18 16.81 -19.31 23.13
CA LYS A 18 15.60 -18.48 22.92
C LYS A 18 15.06 -18.58 21.48
N VAL A 19 15.88 -18.98 20.51
CA VAL A 19 15.44 -19.21 19.12
C VAL A 19 15.14 -20.68 18.94
N LYS A 20 13.89 -21.00 18.59
CA LYS A 20 13.39 -22.37 18.43
C LYS A 20 13.38 -22.83 16.97
N CYS A 21 14.48 -22.65 16.25
CA CYS A 21 14.69 -23.26 14.93
C CYS A 21 16.17 -23.64 14.75
N ALA A 22 16.44 -24.62 13.90
CA ALA A 22 17.80 -24.97 13.52
C ALA A 22 18.29 -24.12 12.33
N SER A 23 17.36 -23.70 11.45
CA SER A 23 17.61 -22.86 10.28
C SER A 23 16.46 -21.88 10.06
N THR A 24 16.72 -20.73 9.43
CA THR A 24 15.67 -19.79 8.98
C THR A 24 14.84 -20.37 7.84
N GLU A 25 15.29 -21.42 7.17
CA GLU A 25 14.52 -22.14 6.13
C GLU A 25 13.28 -22.83 6.70
N GLU A 26 13.30 -23.18 7.99
CA GLU A 26 12.16 -23.79 8.71
C GLU A 26 11.10 -22.76 9.10
N MET A 27 11.41 -21.46 8.96
CA MET A 27 10.55 -20.37 9.39
C MET A 27 9.70 -19.87 8.23
N ARG A 28 8.42 -19.64 8.51
CA ARG A 28 7.57 -18.90 7.58
C ARG A 28 7.95 -17.41 7.63
N PRO A 29 8.13 -16.75 6.48
CA PRO A 29 8.33 -15.31 6.45
C PRO A 29 7.21 -14.57 7.17
N LEU A 30 7.57 -13.52 7.89
CA LEU A 30 6.59 -12.60 8.44
C LEU A 30 6.07 -11.72 7.30
N GLU A 31 4.75 -11.70 7.13
CA GLU A 31 4.07 -10.81 6.18
C GLU A 31 3.74 -9.45 6.83
N GLU A 32 3.97 -9.33 8.13
CA GLU A 32 3.61 -8.18 8.94
C GLU A 32 4.72 -7.12 8.99
N ILE A 33 4.31 -5.87 9.25
CA ILE A 33 5.22 -4.75 9.42
C ILE A 33 5.67 -4.69 10.88
N ILE A 34 6.94 -5.06 11.13
CA ILE A 34 7.48 -5.23 12.48
C ILE A 34 7.86 -3.88 13.11
N GLY A 35 7.46 -3.67 14.37
CA GLY A 35 7.96 -2.58 15.23
C GLY A 35 7.51 -1.17 14.81
N GLN A 36 6.40 -1.06 14.09
CA GLN A 36 5.87 0.21 13.59
C GLN A 36 4.40 0.45 13.99
N GLU A 37 3.98 0.08 15.21
CA GLU A 37 2.55 0.15 15.58
C GLU A 37 1.99 1.58 15.48
N ARG A 38 2.81 2.59 15.79
CA ARG A 38 2.40 4.00 15.65
C ARG A 38 2.11 4.37 14.19
N ALA A 39 2.94 3.91 13.24
CA ALA A 39 2.74 4.20 11.83
C ALA A 39 1.52 3.48 11.28
N LEU A 40 1.31 2.22 11.68
CA LEU A 40 0.14 1.42 11.29
C LEU A 40 -1.16 2.06 11.78
N ARG A 41 -1.23 2.51 13.04
CA ARG A 41 -2.40 3.23 13.56
C ARG A 41 -2.68 4.53 12.80
N ALA A 42 -1.64 5.28 12.46
CA ALA A 42 -1.78 6.52 11.70
C ALA A 42 -2.30 6.26 10.27
N LEU A 43 -1.80 5.20 9.61
CA LEU A 43 -2.30 4.78 8.30
C LEU A 43 -3.78 4.36 8.36
N ALA A 44 -4.14 3.51 9.33
CA ALA A 44 -5.52 3.07 9.51
C ALA A 44 -6.47 4.27 9.69
N PHE A 45 -6.16 5.16 10.64
CA PHE A 45 -6.96 6.35 10.90
C PHE A 45 -7.06 7.27 9.68
N GLY A 46 -5.93 7.60 9.05
CA GLY A 46 -5.91 8.53 7.92
C GLY A 46 -6.64 8.02 6.68
N LEU A 47 -6.68 6.70 6.47
CA LEU A 47 -7.32 6.04 5.32
C LEU A 47 -8.81 5.71 5.56
N GLU A 48 -9.33 5.95 6.77
CA GLU A 48 -10.76 5.86 7.08
C GLU A 48 -11.52 7.16 6.75
N ILE A 49 -10.80 8.30 6.71
CA ILE A 49 -11.37 9.61 6.35
C ILE A 49 -11.80 9.57 4.88
N ARG A 50 -13.07 9.87 4.59
CA ARG A 50 -13.64 9.81 3.23
C ARG A 50 -13.81 11.19 2.59
N GLU A 51 -13.67 12.23 3.40
CA GLU A 51 -13.81 13.62 2.98
C GLU A 51 -12.68 14.02 2.04
N PRO A 52 -12.97 14.79 0.99
CA PRO A 52 -11.94 15.30 0.10
C PRO A 52 -11.00 16.26 0.85
N GLY A 53 -9.75 16.33 0.39
CA GLY A 53 -8.72 17.23 0.93
C GLY A 53 -7.82 16.62 2.01
N PHE A 54 -8.09 15.39 2.44
CA PHE A 54 -7.23 14.66 3.38
C PHE A 54 -6.27 13.73 2.64
N ASN A 55 -4.98 13.80 2.99
CA ASN A 55 -3.93 12.97 2.43
C ASN A 55 -3.01 12.46 3.56
N VAL A 56 -2.39 11.29 3.36
CA VAL A 56 -1.42 10.72 4.30
C VAL A 56 0.00 10.83 3.74
N TYR A 57 0.93 11.32 4.56
CA TYR A 57 2.36 11.39 4.23
C TYR A 57 3.17 10.49 5.16
N THR A 58 4.12 9.75 4.60
CA THR A 58 4.98 8.81 5.36
C THR A 58 6.44 9.25 5.34
N ALA A 59 7.03 9.43 6.53
CA ALA A 59 8.42 9.82 6.72
C ALA A 59 9.22 8.76 7.50
N GLY A 60 10.55 8.80 7.37
CA GLY A 60 11.48 7.95 8.12
C GLY A 60 12.85 7.90 7.45
N ALA A 61 13.78 7.14 8.03
CA ALA A 61 15.12 6.99 7.49
C ALA A 61 15.11 6.26 6.12
N GLN A 62 16.18 6.44 5.35
CA GLN A 62 16.38 5.67 4.11
C GLN A 62 16.68 4.21 4.45
N GLY A 63 16.26 3.28 3.59
CA GLY A 63 16.54 1.84 3.76
C GLY A 63 15.61 1.10 4.75
N THR A 64 14.64 1.76 5.37
CA THR A 64 13.74 1.12 6.35
C THR A 64 12.53 0.42 5.73
N GLY A 65 12.52 0.18 4.41
CA GLY A 65 11.42 -0.52 3.74
C GLY A 65 10.06 0.20 3.74
N ARG A 66 10.01 1.52 3.99
CA ARG A 66 8.76 2.31 4.12
C ARG A 66 7.76 2.08 3.00
N MET A 67 8.22 2.14 1.75
CA MET A 67 7.35 1.93 0.58
C MET A 67 6.74 0.53 0.57
N THR A 68 7.55 -0.50 0.85
CA THR A 68 7.08 -1.89 0.92
C THR A 68 6.04 -2.07 2.03
N ALA A 69 6.29 -1.50 3.22
CA ALA A 69 5.37 -1.54 4.33
C ALA A 69 4.03 -0.84 3.99
N VAL A 70 4.07 0.40 3.51
CA VAL A 70 2.86 1.14 3.15
C VAL A 70 2.07 0.41 2.05
N ARG A 71 2.76 -0.12 1.03
CA ARG A 71 2.10 -0.86 -0.05
C ARG A 71 1.43 -2.15 0.44
N SER A 72 2.12 -2.95 1.23
CA SER A 72 1.55 -4.17 1.82
C SER A 72 0.31 -3.86 2.66
N PHE A 73 0.34 -2.79 3.47
CA PHE A 73 -0.82 -2.34 4.23
C PHE A 73 -2.00 -1.94 3.32
N LEU A 74 -1.73 -1.17 2.25
CA LEU A 74 -2.75 -0.75 1.30
C LEU A 74 -3.35 -1.92 0.51
N ASP A 75 -2.53 -2.91 0.14
CA ASP A 75 -2.98 -4.10 -0.57
C ASP A 75 -3.97 -4.92 0.29
N GLU A 76 -3.67 -5.11 1.59
CA GLU A 76 -4.61 -5.76 2.52
C GLU A 76 -5.89 -4.94 2.72
N LEU A 77 -5.76 -3.62 2.90
CA LEU A 77 -6.91 -2.74 3.06
C LEU A 77 -7.82 -2.74 1.82
N ALA A 78 -7.24 -2.80 0.62
CA ALA A 78 -7.97 -2.80 -0.65
C ALA A 78 -8.82 -4.07 -0.84
N LYS A 79 -8.37 -5.23 -0.35
CA LYS A 79 -9.15 -6.49 -0.41
C LYS A 79 -10.50 -6.38 0.29
N ALA A 80 -10.61 -5.53 1.31
CA ALA A 80 -11.85 -5.31 2.07
C ALA A 80 -12.74 -4.19 1.49
N LYS A 81 -12.32 -3.52 0.41
CA LYS A 81 -13.06 -2.40 -0.19
C LYS A 81 -13.71 -2.82 -1.51
N PRO A 82 -14.81 -2.15 -1.93
CA PRO A 82 -15.38 -2.35 -3.26
C PRO A 82 -14.33 -2.10 -4.34
N ARG A 83 -14.38 -2.89 -5.41
CA ARG A 83 -13.54 -2.67 -6.58
C ARG A 83 -13.78 -1.26 -7.12
N ALA A 84 -12.69 -0.54 -7.42
CA ALA A 84 -12.78 0.80 -8.00
C ALA A 84 -13.54 0.77 -9.33
N GLY A 85 -14.38 1.77 -9.56
CA GLY A 85 -15.06 1.97 -10.83
C GLY A 85 -14.07 2.27 -11.96
N ASP A 86 -14.49 2.03 -13.19
CA ASP A 86 -13.70 2.37 -14.37
C ASP A 86 -13.93 3.85 -14.71
N TRP A 87 -12.86 4.59 -14.94
CA TRP A 87 -12.95 5.97 -15.42
C TRP A 87 -12.59 6.00 -16.91
N VAL A 88 -13.50 6.54 -17.72
CA VAL A 88 -13.29 6.71 -19.16
C VAL A 88 -13.37 8.18 -19.52
N TYR A 89 -12.55 8.57 -20.50
CA TYR A 89 -12.63 9.90 -21.10
C TYR A 89 -13.39 9.81 -22.42
N VAL A 90 -14.40 10.64 -22.57
CA VAL A 90 -15.17 10.78 -23.81
C VAL A 90 -14.90 12.12 -24.45
N HIS A 91 -15.08 12.18 -25.77
CA HIS A 91 -14.94 13.42 -26.50
C HIS A 91 -15.91 14.48 -25.97
N ASN A 92 -15.40 15.68 -25.74
CA ASN A 92 -16.21 16.84 -25.41
C ASN A 92 -16.44 17.67 -26.66
N PHE A 93 -17.67 17.62 -27.20
CA PHE A 93 -18.03 18.32 -28.43
C PHE A 93 -17.99 19.85 -28.32
N ALA A 94 -18.05 20.41 -27.11
CA ALA A 94 -17.92 21.85 -26.91
C ALA A 94 -16.45 22.30 -26.93
N ASN A 95 -15.55 21.49 -26.39
CA ASN A 95 -14.11 21.75 -26.37
C ASN A 95 -13.30 20.46 -26.40
N GLN A 96 -12.74 20.13 -27.56
CA GLN A 96 -11.96 18.90 -27.75
C GLN A 96 -10.69 18.81 -26.88
N TYR A 97 -10.20 19.93 -26.34
CA TYR A 97 -9.03 19.95 -25.45
C TYR A 97 -9.37 19.63 -23.98
N GLU A 98 -10.65 19.51 -23.66
CA GLU A 98 -11.16 19.25 -22.31
C GLU A 98 -12.10 18.03 -22.34
N PRO A 99 -11.58 16.80 -22.49
CA PRO A 99 -12.41 15.61 -22.55
C PRO A 99 -13.22 15.42 -21.25
N ASN A 100 -14.45 14.91 -21.39
CA ASN A 100 -15.32 14.67 -20.24
C ASN A 100 -14.98 13.33 -19.60
N ALA A 101 -14.88 13.29 -18.27
CA ALA A 101 -14.68 12.07 -17.51
C ALA A 101 -16.03 11.47 -17.09
N ILE A 102 -16.22 10.17 -17.33
CA ILE A 102 -17.39 9.40 -16.89
C ILE A 102 -16.92 8.29 -15.95
N ALA A 103 -17.53 8.20 -14.77
CA ALA A 103 -17.38 7.08 -13.87
C ALA A 103 -18.34 5.95 -14.25
N LEU A 104 -17.81 4.77 -14.50
CA LEU A 104 -18.55 3.56 -14.80
C LEU A 104 -18.38 2.53 -13.67
N PRO A 105 -19.33 1.60 -13.49
CA PRO A 105 -19.13 0.46 -12.61
C PRO A 105 -17.87 -0.33 -13.02
N ALA A 106 -17.23 -0.97 -12.05
CA ALA A 106 -15.98 -1.70 -12.27
C ALA A 106 -16.10 -2.74 -13.39
N GLY A 107 -15.17 -2.73 -14.34
CA GLY A 107 -15.14 -3.66 -15.48
C GLY A 107 -16.06 -3.32 -16.65
N ARG A 108 -16.80 -2.20 -16.62
CA ARG A 108 -17.70 -1.77 -17.70
C ARG A 108 -17.03 -0.90 -18.76
N GLY A 109 -15.80 -0.44 -18.54
CA GLY A 109 -15.06 0.40 -19.48
C GLY A 109 -14.86 -0.25 -20.87
N PRO A 110 -14.41 -1.51 -20.96
CA PRO A 110 -14.25 -2.19 -22.25
C PRO A 110 -15.57 -2.33 -23.02
N GLU A 111 -16.67 -2.66 -22.34
CA GLU A 111 -17.99 -2.76 -22.96
C GLU A 111 -18.45 -1.40 -23.50
N PHE A 112 -18.32 -0.34 -22.71
CA PHE A 112 -18.65 1.02 -23.15
C PHE A 112 -17.86 1.46 -24.40
N ARG A 113 -16.56 1.11 -24.45
CA ARG A 113 -15.72 1.36 -25.63
C ARG A 113 -16.27 0.65 -26.87
N ASP A 114 -16.63 -0.63 -26.74
CA ASP A 114 -17.09 -1.46 -27.85
C ASP A 114 -18.51 -1.06 -28.31
N ASP A 115 -19.36 -0.63 -27.39
CA ASP A 115 -20.67 -0.03 -27.67
C ASP A 115 -20.53 1.26 -28.49
N MET A 116 -19.64 2.17 -28.05
CA MET A 116 -19.42 3.44 -28.75
C MET A 116 -18.83 3.23 -30.15
N LYS A 117 -17.93 2.25 -30.29
CA LYS A 117 -17.38 1.89 -31.60
C LYS A 117 -18.48 1.43 -32.56
N ARG A 118 -19.34 0.52 -32.12
CA ARG A 118 -20.48 0.04 -32.92
C ARG A 118 -21.45 1.16 -33.26
N PHE A 119 -21.76 2.03 -32.30
CA PHE A 119 -22.64 3.18 -32.52
C PHE A 119 -22.13 4.11 -33.64
N ILE A 120 -20.83 4.30 -33.75
CA ILE A 120 -20.22 5.12 -34.82
C ILE A 120 -20.19 4.36 -36.16
N GLU A 121 -19.97 3.05 -36.14
CA GLU A 121 -19.94 2.21 -37.36
C GLU A 121 -21.34 1.99 -37.97
N ASP A 122 -22.38 1.97 -37.13
CA ASP A 122 -23.78 1.77 -37.53
C ASP A 122 -24.52 3.09 -37.88
N ALA A 123 -23.89 4.25 -37.67
CA ALA A 123 -24.42 5.60 -37.95
C ALA A 123 -24.07 6.09 -39.37
#